data_AF-A0A7V9M5G0-F1
#
_entry.id   AF-A0A7V9M5G0-F1
#
_cell.length_a   1.000
_cell.length_b   1.000
_cell.length_c   1.000
_cell.angle_alpha   90.00
_cell.angle_beta   90.00
_cell.angle_gamma   90.00
#
_symmetry.space_group_name_H-M   'P 1'
#
loop_
_entity.id
_entity.type
_entity.pdbx_description
1 polymer ?
#
loop_
_entity_poly.entity_id
_entity_poly.type
_entity_poly.pdbx_seq_one_letter_code
_entity_poly.pdbx_strand_id
1 'polypeptide(L)' 'LGEPRPAAVRAGPGGAPVALDRAAVEAVVEDWVVEDRWWTGRPLRRRYFELVLEGGHNAVVFRDLTDGRWYVQRG' A
#
# COMPACT_ATOMS: atom_id res chain seq x y z
N LEU A 1 2.07 -13.01 9.77
CA LEU A 1 1.58 -12.14 8.67
C LEU A 1 0.07 -12.31 8.58
N GLY A 2 -0.67 -11.30 9.04
CA GLY A 2 -2.12 -11.29 8.92
C GLY A 2 -2.57 -11.15 7.46
N GLU A 3 -3.78 -11.60 7.16
CA GLU A 3 -4.39 -11.38 5.85
C GLU A 3 -4.51 -9.87 5.56
N PRO A 4 -4.16 -9.41 4.34
CA PRO A 4 -4.37 -8.03 3.93
C PRO A 4 -5.84 -7.63 4.06
N ARG A 5 -6.10 -6.43 4.58
CA ARG A 5 -7.46 -5.89 4.71
C ARG A 5 -7.66 -4.74 3.73
N PRO A 6 -8.82 -4.62 3.07
CA PRO A 6 -9.11 -3.45 2.25
C PRO A 6 -8.92 -2.16 3.02
N ALA A 7 -8.36 -1.14 2.38
CA ALA A 7 -8.06 0.15 2.99
C ALA A 7 -8.50 1.31 2.08
N ALA A 8 -9.02 2.38 2.66
CA ALA A 8 -9.32 3.59 1.92
C ALA A 8 -8.06 4.45 1.83
N VAL A 9 -7.33 4.36 0.71
CA VAL A 9 -6.14 5.19 0.47
C VAL A 9 -6.48 6.28 -0.53
N ARG A 10 -6.18 7.52 -0.18
CA ARG A 10 -6.13 8.61 -1.15
C ARG A 10 -4.70 8.71 -1.66
N ALA A 11 -4.54 8.60 -2.98
CA ALA A 11 -3.24 8.75 -3.63
C ALA A 11 -3.10 10.15 -4.22
N GLY A 12 -1.91 10.74 -4.07
CA GLY A 12 -1.50 11.97 -4.74
C GLY A 12 -0.94 11.71 -6.15
N PRO A 13 -0.31 12.73 -6.75
CA PRO A 13 0.42 12.60 -8.01
C PRO A 13 1.43 11.45 -7.95
N GLY A 14 1.57 10.70 -9.05
CA GLY A 14 2.48 9.54 -9.10
C GLY A 14 1.99 8.30 -8.33
N GLY A 15 0.81 8.36 -7.71
CA GLY A 15 0.18 7.23 -7.02
C GLY A 15 0.69 6.99 -5.59
N ALA A 16 1.45 7.93 -5.02
CA ALA A 16 1.92 7.86 -3.64
C ALA A 16 0.77 8.15 -2.64
N PRO A 17 0.65 7.42 -1.52
CA PRO A 17 -0.37 7.68 -0.52
C PRO A 17 -0.23 9.07 0.11
N VAL A 18 -1.34 9.79 0.25
CA VAL A 18 -1.43 11.07 0.97
C VAL A 18 -2.39 11.02 2.17
N ALA A 19 -3.23 9.98 2.24
CA ALA A 19 -4.05 9.68 3.41
C ALA A 19 -4.40 8.19 3.47
N LEU A 20 -4.52 7.64 4.67
CA LEU A 20 -5.05 6.32 4.98
C LEU A 20 -6.28 6.47 5.89
N ASP A 21 -7.44 6.04 5.39
CA ASP A 21 -8.75 6.28 6.00
C ASP A 21 -8.97 7.77 6.30
N ARG A 22 -8.90 8.16 7.58
CA ARG A 22 -9.04 9.55 8.03
C ARG A 22 -7.72 10.21 8.43
N ALA A 23 -6.61 9.45 8.48
CA ALA A 23 -5.31 9.95 8.88
C ALA A 23 -4.52 10.46 7.68
N ALA A 24 -3.93 11.64 7.79
CA ALA A 24 -2.99 12.16 6.79
C ALA A 24 -1.70 11.34 6.82
N VAL A 25 -1.05 11.20 5.66
CA VAL A 25 0.32 10.67 5.57
C VAL A 25 1.27 11.84 5.80
N GLU A 26 2.09 11.76 6.84
CA GLU A 26 3.16 12.74 7.12
C GLU A 26 4.39 12.45 6.26
N ALA A 27 4.74 11.17 6.08
CA ALA A 27 5.87 10.76 5.25
C ALA A 27 5.66 9.38 4.62
N VAL A 28 6.25 9.17 3.44
CA VAL A 28 6.50 7.86 2.86
C VAL A 28 7.94 7.49 3.17
N VAL A 29 8.13 6.43 3.94
CA VAL A 29 9.46 5.94 4.36
C VAL A 29 10.09 5.14 3.23
N GLU A 30 9.33 4.20 2.66
CA GLU A 30 9.75 3.36 1.54
C GLU A 30 8.61 3.16 0.53
N ASP A 31 8.99 2.94 -0.73
CA ASP A 31 8.12 2.63 -1.87
C ASP A 31 8.79 1.55 -2.71
N TRP A 32 8.15 0.38 -2.82
CA TRP A 32 8.71 -0.75 -3.53
C TRP A 32 7.65 -1.55 -4.27
N VAL A 33 8.09 -2.24 -5.32
CA VAL A 33 7.23 -3.13 -6.11
C VAL A 33 7.60 -4.57 -5.82
N VAL A 34 6.58 -5.40 -5.61
CA VAL A 34 6.70 -6.85 -5.55
C VAL A 34 6.00 -7.43 -6.77
N GLU A 35 6.76 -8.19 -7.55
CA GLU A 35 6.26 -9.00 -8.67
C GLU A 35 6.55 -10.47 -8.35
N ASP A 36 5.51 -11.30 -8.40
CA ASP A 36 5.61 -12.72 -8.08
C ASP A 36 4.65 -13.53 -8.96
N ARG A 37 4.76 -14.86 -8.95
CA ARG A 37 3.86 -15.79 -9.64
C ARG A 37 3.75 -15.55 -11.16
N TRP A 38 4.76 -14.93 -11.76
CA TRP A 38 4.76 -14.59 -13.19
C TRP A 38 4.73 -15.83 -14.10
N TRP A 39 5.21 -16.98 -13.61
CA TRP A 39 5.14 -18.27 -14.30
C TRP A 39 3.77 -18.97 -14.22
N THR A 40 2.82 -18.45 -13.46
CA THR A 40 1.54 -19.14 -13.18
C THR A 40 0.39 -18.69 -14.08
N GLY A 41 0.62 -17.73 -15.00
CA GLY A 41 -0.44 -17.07 -15.78
C GLY A 41 -1.32 -16.13 -14.95
N ARG A 42 -1.09 -16.04 -13.63
CA ARG A 42 -1.73 -15.10 -12.70
C ARG A 42 -0.64 -14.32 -11.95
N PRO A 43 0.06 -13.41 -12.63
CA PRO A 43 1.11 -12.63 -12.00
C PRO A 43 0.54 -11.82 -10.84
N LEU A 44 1.25 -11.84 -9.71
CA LEU A 44 1.01 -10.94 -8.61
C LEU A 44 1.86 -9.69 -8.84
N ARG A 45 1.22 -8.52 -8.81
CA ARG A 45 1.92 -7.25 -8.98
C ARG A 45 1.39 -6.25 -7.96
N ARG A 46 2.21 -5.85 -7.00
CA ARG A 46 1.80 -4.96 -5.89
C ARG A 46 2.84 -3.87 -5.68
N ARG A 47 2.40 -2.64 -5.46
CA ARG A 47 3.25 -1.53 -5.03
C ARG A 47 2.97 -1.24 -3.56
N TYR A 48 3.96 -1.47 -2.73
CA TYR A 48 3.93 -1.30 -1.29
C TYR A 48 4.48 0.05 -0.89
N PHE A 49 3.97 0.57 0.22
CA PHE A 49 4.42 1.79 0.85
C PHE A 49 4.50 1.58 2.36
N GLU A 50 5.62 1.97 2.94
CA GLU A 50 5.74 2.19 4.38
C GLU A 50 5.47 3.66 4.68
N LEU A 51 4.55 3.93 5.59
CA LEU A 51 4.01 5.26 5.86
C LEU A 51 4.21 5.63 7.32
N VAL A 52 4.50 6.91 7.55
CA VAL A 52 4.25 7.59 8.83
C VAL A 52 2.96 8.38 8.67
N LEU A 53 1.97 8.08 9.50
CA LEU A 53 0.69 8.79 9.58
C LEU A 53 0.74 9.92 10.60
N GLU A 54 -0.23 10.82 10.52
CA GLU A 54 -0.45 11.88 11.51
C GLU A 54 -0.36 11.34 12.94
N GLY A 55 0.50 11.97 13.75
CA GLY A 55 0.76 11.55 15.13
C GLY A 55 1.86 10.49 15.29
N GLY A 56 2.63 10.21 14.23
CA GLY A 56 3.81 9.34 14.28
C GLY A 56 3.51 7.83 14.21
N HIS A 57 2.32 7.44 13.79
CA HIS A 57 1.93 6.04 13.68
C HIS A 57 2.40 5.42 12.36
N ASN A 58 3.03 4.24 12.41
CA ASN A 58 3.48 3.55 11.20
C ASN A 58 2.39 2.65 10.60
N ALA A 59 2.32 2.60 9.27
CA ALA A 59 1.45 1.69 8.54
C ALA A 59 2.11 1.19 7.25
N VAL A 60 1.82 -0.05 6.87
CA VAL A 60 2.20 -0.58 5.55
C VAL A 60 0.93 -0.78 4.73
N VAL A 61 0.88 -0.15 3.56
CA VAL A 61 -0.20 -0.33 2.59
C VAL A 61 0.35 -0.80 1.26
N PHE A 62 -0.47 -1.43 0.44
CA PHE A 62 -0.13 -1.68 -0.94
C PHE A 62 -1.31 -1.47 -1.88
N ARG A 63 -0.98 -1.07 -3.10
CA ARG A 63 -1.89 -1.09 -4.24
C ARG A 63 -1.65 -2.36 -5.03
N ASP A 64 -2.68 -3.18 -5.21
CA ASP A 64 -2.63 -4.23 -6.22
C ASP A 64 -2.66 -3.56 -7.60
N LEU A 65 -1.63 -3.79 -8.39
CA LEU A 65 -1.46 -3.17 -9.70
C LEU A 65 -2.28 -3.85 -10.80
N THR A 66 -2.96 -4.95 -10.48
CA THR A 66 -3.85 -5.69 -11.38
C THR A 66 -5.25 -5.11 -11.38
N ASP A 67 -5.81 -4.88 -10.19
CA ASP A 67 -7.18 -4.37 -10.01
C ASP A 67 -7.25 -2.94 -9.46
N GLY A 68 -6.10 -2.38 -9.07
CA GLY A 68 -5.97 -1.03 -8.55
C GLY A 68 -6.41 -0.85 -7.08
N ARG A 69 -6.81 -1.92 -6.38
CA ARG A 69 -7.33 -1.86 -5.01
C ARG A 69 -6.23 -1.69 -3.98
N TRP A 70 -6.58 -1.05 -2.87
CA TRP A 70 -5.68 -0.77 -1.77
C TRP A 70 -5.96 -1.67 -0.57
N TYR A 71 -4.88 -2.07 0.09
CA TYR A 71 -4.92 -2.92 1.26
C TYR A 71 -3.92 -2.43 2.31
N VAL A 72 -4.24 -2.62 3.58
CA VAL A 72 -3.30 -2.47 4.70
C VAL A 72 -2.76 -3.85 5.09
N GLN A 73 -1.45 -3.92 5.33
CA GLN A 73 -0.79 -5.09 5.87
C GLN A 73 -0.60 -4.90 7.37
N ARG A 74 -1.15 -5.84 8.16
CA ARG A 74 -0.87 -5.93 9.60
C ARG A 74 0.26 -6.92 9.83
N GLY A 75 1.28 -6.50 10.58
CA GLY A 75 2.33 -7.36 11.12
C GLY A 75 1.75 -8.50 11.94
#